data_AF-A0A317JLI5-F1
#
_entry.id   AF-A0A317JLI5-F1
#
_cell.length_a   1.000
_cell.length_b   1.000
_cell.length_c   1.000
_cell.angle_alpha   90.00
_cell.angle_beta   90.00
_cell.angle_gamma   90.00
#
_symmetry.space_group_name_H-M   'P 1'
#
loop_
_entity.id
_entity.type
_entity.pdbx_description
1 polymer ?
#
loop_
_entity_poly.entity_id
_entity_poly.type
_entity_poly.pdbx_seq_one_letter_code
_entity_poly.pdbx_strand_id
1 'polypeptide(L)'
;MTKKETLDKVNANMKVAVKIRQTLDAQRRERNEDVQNKENLAAINVNTFGCMDGRKIIFKSRKNEGQWVTVTDQKAAVEVVEPHVPGAGLGFIAVLEQVAHLPQDGIGGAIEVAEAAFKTLGMEPQFHIDNKHGDFSVEGKTDKEIFAFIETHVEGCGFAALIWGKEGAVALLHKLIQRGWIVEMLGGEHGEEKALEIESGGKAIDTAKATEAHAQRFTFNKKETQRALEAMERGETFVADSMRWFTQKFADIALALRKIDTVSSVRA
;
A
#
# COMPACT_ATOMS: atom_id res chain seq x y z
N MET A 1 59.60 -38.08 -5.71
CA MET A 1 58.87 -36.85 -5.36
C MET A 1 59.66 -36.13 -4.28
N THR A 2 60.11 -34.91 -4.53
CA THR A 2 60.98 -34.17 -3.61
C THR A 2 60.17 -33.53 -2.47
N LYS A 3 60.83 -33.20 -1.34
CA LYS A 3 60.19 -32.45 -0.23
C LYS A 3 59.57 -31.14 -0.72
N LYS A 4 60.21 -30.48 -1.69
CA LYS A 4 59.71 -29.24 -2.33
C LYS A 4 58.41 -29.48 -3.11
N GLU A 5 58.37 -30.52 -3.94
CA GLU A 5 57.15 -30.89 -4.69
C GLU A 5 55.97 -31.25 -3.78
N THR A 6 56.26 -31.83 -2.61
CA THR A 6 55.24 -32.16 -1.62
C THR A 6 54.71 -30.89 -0.95
N LEU A 7 55.60 -29.96 -0.57
CA LEU A 7 55.23 -28.68 0.03
C LEU A 7 54.41 -27.81 -0.94
N ASP A 8 54.80 -27.77 -2.21
CA ASP A 8 54.10 -27.01 -3.25
C ASP A 8 52.69 -27.56 -3.50
N LYS A 9 52.52 -28.90 -3.50
CA LYS A 9 51.20 -29.54 -3.57
C LYS A 9 50.33 -29.23 -2.36
N VAL A 10 50.89 -29.25 -1.15
CA VAL A 10 50.16 -28.92 0.08
C VAL A 10 49.70 -27.46 0.05
N ASN A 11 50.58 -26.53 -0.36
CA ASN A 11 50.23 -25.11 -0.49
C ASN A 11 49.16 -24.84 -1.55
N ALA A 12 49.21 -25.55 -2.69
CA ALA A 12 48.19 -25.45 -3.72
C ALA A 12 46.83 -25.95 -3.21
N ASN A 13 46.80 -27.11 -2.53
CA ASN A 13 45.58 -27.65 -1.95
C ASN A 13 44.99 -26.74 -0.86
N MET A 14 45.85 -26.10 -0.05
CA MET A 14 45.42 -25.17 0.98
C MET A 14 44.78 -23.89 0.40
N LYS A 15 45.33 -23.35 -0.69
CA LYS A 15 44.73 -22.19 -1.40
C LYS A 15 43.35 -22.53 -1.98
N VAL A 16 43.19 -23.73 -2.55
CA VAL A 16 41.90 -24.20 -3.06
C VAL A 16 40.89 -24.34 -1.92
N ALA A 17 41.27 -24.92 -0.79
CA ALA A 17 40.40 -25.07 0.37
C ALA A 17 39.93 -23.71 0.94
N VAL A 18 40.81 -22.70 1.01
CA VAL A 18 40.45 -21.34 1.43
C VAL A 18 39.42 -20.72 0.49
N LYS A 19 39.62 -20.85 -0.83
CA LYS A 19 38.69 -20.31 -1.83
C LYS A 19 37.31 -20.97 -1.75
N ILE A 20 37.26 -22.29 -1.59
CA ILE A 20 36.00 -23.04 -1.41
C ILE A 20 35.27 -22.54 -0.16
N ARG A 21 35.98 -22.36 0.96
CA ARG A 21 35.38 -21.86 2.20
C ARG A 21 34.80 -20.45 2.02
N GLN A 22 35.53 -19.54 1.37
CA GLN A 22 35.03 -18.19 1.08
C GLN A 22 33.77 -18.20 0.22
N THR A 23 33.72 -19.06 -0.81
CA THR A 23 32.52 -19.21 -1.65
C THR A 23 31.34 -19.77 -0.87
N LEU A 24 31.55 -20.79 -0.02
CA LEU A 24 30.49 -21.36 0.81
C LEU A 24 29.97 -20.36 1.84
N ASP A 25 30.85 -19.55 2.44
CA ASP A 25 30.46 -18.50 3.39
C ASP A 25 29.63 -17.40 2.69
N ALA A 26 29.99 -17.01 1.47
CA ALA A 26 29.21 -16.06 0.66
C ALA A 26 27.82 -16.62 0.32
N GLN A 27 27.74 -17.86 -0.17
CA GLN A 27 26.47 -18.54 -0.47
C GLN A 27 25.61 -18.77 0.77
N ARG A 28 26.22 -18.89 1.96
CA ARG A 28 25.49 -19.01 3.22
C ARG A 28 24.93 -17.66 3.67
N ARG A 29 25.67 -16.56 3.46
CA ARG A 29 25.16 -15.20 3.71
C ARG A 29 23.98 -14.86 2.80
N GLU A 30 24.12 -15.09 1.49
CA GLU A 30 23.03 -14.88 0.53
C GLU A 30 21.79 -15.72 0.88
N ARG A 31 21.96 -16.99 1.25
CA ARG A 31 20.84 -17.83 1.70
C ARG A 31 20.22 -17.35 3.01
N ASN A 32 21.02 -16.89 3.96
CA ASN A 32 20.48 -16.38 5.23
C ASN A 32 19.74 -15.06 5.01
N GLU A 33 20.22 -14.19 4.13
CA GLU A 33 19.50 -12.97 3.74
C GLU A 33 18.20 -13.29 3.00
N ASP A 34 18.21 -14.27 2.08
CA ASP A 34 17.00 -14.72 1.37
C ASP A 34 15.98 -15.39 2.31
N VAL A 35 16.45 -16.19 3.27
CA VAL A 35 15.59 -16.80 4.32
C VAL A 35 15.03 -15.72 5.24
N GLN A 36 15.84 -14.76 5.68
CA GLN A 36 15.38 -13.70 6.57
C GLN A 36 14.44 -12.72 5.85
N ASN A 37 14.66 -12.47 4.56
CA ASN A 37 13.71 -11.75 3.71
C ASN A 37 12.41 -12.54 3.54
N LYS A 38 12.46 -13.87 3.36
CA LYS A 38 11.27 -14.73 3.28
C LYS A 38 10.51 -14.87 4.59
N GLU A 39 11.20 -14.92 5.72
CA GLU A 39 10.61 -14.93 7.06
C GLU A 39 9.99 -13.57 7.39
N ASN A 40 10.59 -12.46 6.92
CA ASN A 40 9.96 -11.14 6.96
C ASN A 40 8.71 -11.05 6.05
N LEU A 41 8.73 -11.71 4.88
CA LEU A 41 7.58 -11.76 3.96
C LEU A 41 6.43 -12.65 4.46
N ALA A 42 6.72 -13.71 5.23
CA ALA A 42 5.72 -14.61 5.79
C ALA A 42 4.93 -14.03 6.98
N ALA A 43 5.27 -12.82 7.44
CA ALA A 43 4.71 -12.20 8.65
C ALA A 43 4.02 -10.84 8.44
N ILE A 44 3.75 -10.40 7.21
CA ILE A 44 3.04 -9.13 7.00
C ILE A 44 1.63 -9.37 6.49
N ASN A 45 0.76 -9.82 7.40
CA ASN A 45 -0.67 -9.56 7.29
C ASN A 45 -0.85 -8.06 7.61
N VAL A 46 -0.47 -7.18 6.67
CA VAL A 46 -0.52 -5.74 6.90
C VAL A 46 -1.98 -5.35 7.01
N ASN A 47 -2.36 -4.83 8.17
CA ASN A 47 -3.69 -4.31 8.35
C ASN A 47 -3.72 -2.86 7.84
N THR A 48 -4.35 -2.63 6.71
CA THR A 48 -4.39 -1.33 6.03
C THR A 48 -5.83 -0.95 5.68
N PHE A 49 -6.05 0.31 5.30
CA PHE A 49 -7.27 0.72 4.63
C PHE A 49 -7.04 0.74 3.12
N GLY A 50 -7.76 -0.09 2.38
CA GLY A 50 -7.79 -0.10 0.91
C GLY A 50 -8.40 1.17 0.35
N CYS A 51 -7.97 1.57 -0.85
CA CYS A 51 -8.76 2.52 -1.60
C CYS A 51 -10.00 1.81 -2.13
N MET A 52 -11.12 2.51 -2.21
CA MET A 52 -12.32 1.97 -2.85
C MET A 52 -12.14 1.57 -4.33
N ASP A 53 -11.04 1.96 -4.96
CA ASP A 53 -10.69 1.63 -6.35
C ASP A 53 -10.73 0.12 -6.58
N GLY A 54 -11.48 -0.29 -7.60
CA GLY A 54 -11.75 -1.69 -7.91
C GLY A 54 -10.72 -2.33 -8.83
N ARG A 55 -9.67 -1.61 -9.22
CA ARG A 55 -8.57 -2.14 -10.04
C ARG A 55 -7.73 -3.14 -9.25
N LYS A 56 -6.98 -3.97 -9.99
CA LYS A 56 -6.15 -5.02 -9.42
C LYS A 56 -4.94 -4.41 -8.70
N ILE A 57 -4.71 -4.85 -7.47
CA ILE A 57 -3.45 -4.59 -6.75
C ILE A 57 -2.34 -5.40 -7.41
N ILE A 58 -1.27 -4.71 -7.77
CA ILE A 58 -0.10 -5.29 -8.46
C ILE A 58 1.05 -5.50 -7.48
N PHE A 59 1.25 -4.56 -6.56
CA PHE A 59 2.43 -4.52 -5.71
C PHE A 59 2.18 -3.59 -4.50
N LYS A 60 2.72 -3.92 -3.33
CA LYS A 60 2.78 -3.00 -2.18
C LYS A 60 4.21 -2.87 -1.70
N SER A 61 4.66 -1.66 -1.41
CA SER A 61 6.00 -1.39 -0.86
C SER A 61 6.00 -0.20 0.07
N ARG A 62 7.06 -0.03 0.86
CA ARG A 62 7.26 1.18 1.68
C ARG A 62 8.72 1.55 1.73
N LYS A 63 9.00 2.79 2.08
CA LYS A 63 10.36 3.26 2.37
C LYS A 63 10.63 3.17 3.87
N ASN A 64 11.58 2.33 4.27
CA ASN A 64 12.03 2.16 5.65
C ASN A 64 13.50 2.59 5.78
N GLU A 65 13.81 3.54 6.66
CA GLU A 65 15.17 4.07 6.87
C GLU A 65 15.90 4.46 5.57
N GLY A 66 15.15 5.02 4.60
CA GLY A 66 15.67 5.44 3.30
C GLY A 66 15.79 4.32 2.26
N GLN A 67 15.51 3.07 2.62
CA GLN A 67 15.52 1.92 1.71
C GLN A 67 14.10 1.46 1.38
N TRP A 68 13.85 1.10 0.13
CA TRP A 68 12.59 0.49 -0.26
C TRP A 68 12.54 -0.97 0.17
N VAL A 69 11.39 -1.38 0.70
CA VAL A 69 11.09 -2.76 1.04
C VAL A 69 9.77 -3.19 0.42
N THR A 70 9.75 -4.39 -0.13
CA THR A 70 8.53 -5.03 -0.63
C THR A 70 7.69 -5.47 0.55
N VAL A 71 6.43 -5.06 0.55
CA VAL A 71 5.44 -5.42 1.59
C VAL A 71 4.55 -6.55 1.11
N THR A 72 4.14 -6.50 -0.17
CA THR A 72 3.35 -7.55 -0.80
C THR A 72 3.77 -7.65 -2.26
N ASP A 73 4.14 -8.86 -2.69
CA ASP A 73 4.49 -9.13 -4.08
C ASP A 73 3.24 -9.40 -4.95
N GLN A 74 3.44 -9.53 -6.27
CA GLN A 74 2.37 -9.74 -7.23
C GLN A 74 1.53 -11.02 -6.98
N LYS A 75 2.13 -12.04 -6.35
CA LYS A 75 1.45 -13.32 -6.09
C LYS A 75 0.58 -13.23 -4.84
N ALA A 76 1.05 -12.53 -3.81
CA ALA A 76 0.33 -12.32 -2.55
C ALA A 76 -0.73 -11.18 -2.64
N ALA A 77 -0.60 -10.27 -3.61
CA ALA A 77 -1.56 -9.17 -3.81
C ALA A 77 -3.00 -9.65 -4.12
N VAL A 78 -3.15 -10.90 -4.58
CA VAL A 78 -4.44 -11.55 -4.88
C VAL A 78 -5.18 -11.98 -3.60
N GLU A 79 -4.57 -11.90 -2.42
CA GLU A 79 -5.19 -12.39 -1.17
C GLU A 79 -5.42 -11.30 -0.13
N VAL A 80 -5.20 -10.02 -0.48
CA VAL A 80 -5.34 -8.91 0.45
C VAL A 80 -6.82 -8.61 0.71
N VAL A 81 -7.20 -8.72 1.98
CA VAL A 81 -8.56 -8.47 2.47
C VAL A 81 -8.51 -7.28 3.42
N GLU A 82 -8.86 -6.10 2.92
CA GLU A 82 -8.80 -4.84 3.69
C GLU A 82 -10.12 -4.05 3.66
N PRO A 83 -10.45 -3.26 4.71
CA PRO A 83 -11.55 -2.32 4.66
C PRO A 83 -11.27 -1.19 3.66
N HIS A 84 -12.25 -0.90 2.80
CA HIS A 84 -12.11 0.09 1.74
C HIS A 84 -12.75 1.42 2.10
N VAL A 85 -12.02 2.50 1.81
CA VAL A 85 -12.50 3.87 1.99
C VAL A 85 -12.06 4.76 0.81
N PRO A 86 -12.78 5.86 0.54
CA PRO A 86 -12.33 6.85 -0.44
C PRO A 86 -10.90 7.33 -0.14
N GLY A 87 -9.96 7.04 -1.05
CA GLY A 87 -8.58 7.48 -0.95
C GLY A 87 -7.70 6.72 0.05
N ALA A 88 -8.13 5.58 0.59
CA ALA A 88 -7.36 4.84 1.60
C ALA A 88 -6.99 5.74 2.80
N GLY A 89 -5.72 5.75 3.22
CA GLY A 89 -5.23 6.65 4.27
C GLY A 89 -5.38 8.14 3.95
N LEU A 90 -5.43 8.52 2.67
CA LEU A 90 -5.58 9.92 2.26
C LEU A 90 -6.95 10.48 2.63
N GLY A 91 -8.00 9.66 2.63
CA GLY A 91 -9.34 10.09 3.03
C GLY A 91 -9.37 10.65 4.45
N PHE A 92 -8.60 10.02 5.34
CA PHE A 92 -8.48 10.43 6.73
C PHE A 92 -7.67 11.73 6.90
N ILE A 93 -6.64 11.94 6.08
CA ILE A 93 -5.95 13.24 6.02
C ILE A 93 -6.93 14.31 5.54
N ALA A 94 -7.64 14.06 4.44
CA ALA A 94 -8.57 15.02 3.85
C ALA A 94 -9.68 15.42 4.84
N VAL A 95 -10.25 14.48 5.60
CA VAL A 95 -11.31 14.82 6.54
C VAL A 95 -10.79 15.63 7.73
N LEU A 96 -9.56 15.38 8.18
CA LEU A 96 -8.92 16.18 9.21
C LEU A 96 -8.65 17.63 8.73
N GLU A 97 -8.28 17.81 7.48
CA GLU A 97 -8.11 19.14 6.87
C GLU A 97 -9.45 19.87 6.66
N GLN A 98 -10.44 19.17 6.09
CA GLN A 98 -11.67 19.80 5.61
C GLN A 98 -12.74 19.94 6.68
N VAL A 99 -12.83 18.99 7.60
CA VAL A 99 -13.86 18.96 8.66
C VAL A 99 -13.30 19.43 10.00
N ALA A 100 -12.08 18.98 10.37
CA ALA A 100 -11.43 19.41 11.60
C ALA A 100 -10.56 20.67 11.45
N HIS A 101 -10.43 21.21 10.22
CA HIS A 101 -9.64 22.40 9.90
C HIS A 101 -8.18 22.32 10.36
N LEU A 102 -7.61 21.13 10.35
CA LEU A 102 -6.20 20.94 10.70
C LEU A 102 -5.29 21.29 9.52
N PRO A 103 -4.11 21.88 9.79
CA PRO A 103 -3.12 22.11 8.75
C PRO A 103 -2.51 20.79 8.25
N GLN A 104 -1.96 20.84 7.05
CA GLN A 104 -1.30 19.70 6.38
C GLN A 104 0.03 19.30 7.02
N ASP A 105 0.73 20.22 7.66
CA ASP A 105 2.09 20.05 8.13
C ASP A 105 2.31 20.60 9.54
N GLY A 106 2.99 19.80 10.37
CA GLY A 106 3.40 20.19 11.72
C GLY A 106 2.94 19.23 12.81
N ILE A 107 3.46 19.46 14.01
CA ILE A 107 3.07 18.70 15.20
C ILE A 107 1.59 18.95 15.48
N GLY A 108 0.77 17.90 15.47
CA GLY A 108 -0.69 17.99 15.57
C GLY A 108 -1.42 18.34 14.26
N GLY A 109 -0.73 18.28 13.11
CA GLY A 109 -1.34 18.39 11.78
C GLY A 109 -2.10 17.13 11.35
N ALA A 110 -2.84 17.22 10.25
CA ALA A 110 -3.72 16.17 9.74
C ALA A 110 -3.00 14.82 9.54
N ILE A 111 -1.78 14.84 9.00
CA ILE A 111 -0.98 13.62 8.77
C ILE A 111 -0.64 12.91 10.09
N GLU A 112 -0.17 13.65 11.09
CA GLU A 112 0.24 13.06 12.37
C GLU A 112 -0.94 12.51 13.16
N VAL A 113 -2.08 13.20 13.13
CA VAL A 113 -3.31 12.71 13.77
C VAL A 113 -3.80 11.45 13.08
N ALA A 114 -3.76 11.37 11.74
CA ALA A 114 -4.11 10.16 11.02
C ALA A 114 -3.17 8.98 11.35
N GLU A 115 -1.85 9.22 11.37
CA GLU A 115 -0.85 8.20 11.73
C GLU A 115 -1.03 7.71 13.17
N ALA A 116 -1.29 8.61 14.12
CA ALA A 116 -1.57 8.25 15.50
C ALA A 116 -2.83 7.38 15.62
N ALA A 117 -3.90 7.73 14.90
CA ALA A 117 -5.13 6.95 14.86
C ALA A 117 -4.90 5.55 14.26
N PHE A 118 -4.18 5.43 13.14
CA PHE A 118 -3.85 4.13 12.56
C PHE A 118 -3.00 3.28 13.49
N LYS A 119 -2.00 3.88 14.15
CA LYS A 119 -1.19 3.19 15.15
C LYS A 119 -2.03 2.65 16.31
N THR A 120 -2.97 3.44 16.84
CA THR A 120 -3.92 3.02 17.89
C THR A 120 -4.76 1.83 17.44
N LEU A 121 -5.10 1.76 16.16
CA LEU A 121 -5.86 0.66 15.58
C LEU A 121 -5.01 -0.55 15.17
N GLY A 122 -3.69 -0.50 15.35
CA GLY A 122 -2.77 -1.52 14.84
C GLY A 122 -2.81 -1.63 13.31
N MET A 123 -2.98 -0.50 12.63
CA MET A 123 -3.03 -0.38 11.18
C MET A 123 -1.84 0.42 10.65
N GLU A 124 -1.42 0.09 9.44
CA GLU A 124 -0.39 0.84 8.72
C GLU A 124 -1.05 1.82 7.74
N PRO A 125 -0.56 3.06 7.64
CA PRO A 125 -1.07 3.99 6.65
C PRO A 125 -0.66 3.58 5.23
N GLN A 126 -1.59 3.70 4.29
CA GLN A 126 -1.31 3.45 2.87
C GLN A 126 -2.02 4.43 1.95
N PHE A 127 -1.50 4.54 0.74
CA PHE A 127 -2.15 5.14 -0.41
C PHE A 127 -1.79 4.35 -1.67
N HIS A 128 -2.47 4.62 -2.78
CA HIS A 128 -2.10 4.01 -4.05
C HIS A 128 -1.57 5.01 -5.09
N ILE A 129 -0.86 4.45 -6.06
CA ILE A 129 -0.56 5.02 -7.37
C ILE A 129 -1.10 4.07 -8.45
N ASP A 130 -1.18 4.52 -9.69
CA ASP A 130 -1.44 3.62 -10.80
C ASP A 130 -0.16 3.19 -11.53
N ASN A 131 -0.27 2.18 -12.39
CA ASN A 131 0.80 1.73 -13.26
C ASN A 131 0.87 2.55 -14.57
N LYS A 132 0.56 3.85 -14.48
CA LYS A 132 0.49 4.79 -15.61
C LYS A 132 -0.45 4.28 -16.72
N HIS A 133 -1.70 3.97 -16.34
CA HIS A 133 -2.71 3.45 -17.27
C HIS A 133 -2.28 2.22 -18.11
N GLY A 134 -1.41 1.36 -17.58
CA GLY A 134 -0.92 0.18 -18.29
C GLY A 134 0.43 0.34 -18.99
N ASP A 135 1.00 1.55 -19.05
CA ASP A 135 2.32 1.78 -19.64
C ASP A 135 3.45 1.08 -18.87
N PHE A 136 3.24 0.83 -17.57
CA PHE A 136 4.20 0.11 -16.73
C PHE A 136 3.66 -1.28 -16.36
N SER A 137 4.40 -2.32 -16.74
CA SER A 137 4.18 -3.68 -16.25
C SER A 137 5.27 -4.03 -15.24
N VAL A 138 4.87 -4.66 -14.13
CA VAL A 138 5.79 -5.26 -13.15
C VAL A 138 6.29 -6.63 -13.59
N GLU A 139 5.68 -7.24 -14.61
CA GLU A 139 6.04 -8.58 -15.04
C GLU A 139 7.47 -8.60 -15.58
N GLY A 140 8.30 -9.49 -15.02
CA GLY A 140 9.72 -9.59 -15.36
C GLY A 140 10.58 -8.42 -14.85
N LYS A 141 10.05 -7.54 -14.00
CA LYS A 141 10.79 -6.46 -13.35
C LYS A 141 11.38 -6.90 -12.01
N THR A 142 12.55 -6.36 -11.71
CA THR A 142 13.17 -6.45 -10.38
C THR A 142 12.54 -5.44 -9.43
N ASP A 143 12.56 -5.71 -8.11
CA ASP A 143 12.13 -4.76 -7.07
C ASP A 143 12.78 -3.38 -7.25
N LYS A 144 14.07 -3.35 -7.61
CA LYS A 144 14.80 -2.10 -7.88
C LYS A 144 14.16 -1.28 -9.02
N GLU A 145 13.74 -1.92 -10.10
CA GLU A 145 13.08 -1.24 -11.21
C GLU A 145 11.69 -0.73 -10.82
N ILE A 146 10.95 -1.50 -10.01
CA ILE A 146 9.63 -1.11 -9.50
C ILE A 146 9.78 0.09 -8.55
N PHE A 147 10.74 0.06 -7.63
CA PHE A 147 11.01 1.17 -6.72
C PHE A 147 11.43 2.44 -7.45
N ALA A 148 12.26 2.32 -8.50
CA ALA A 148 12.64 3.48 -9.33
C ALA A 148 11.42 4.08 -10.05
N PHE A 149 10.47 3.24 -10.48
CA PHE A 149 9.20 3.72 -11.02
C PHE A 149 8.39 4.45 -9.94
N ILE A 150 8.21 3.87 -8.76
CA ILE A 150 7.47 4.50 -7.65
C ILE A 150 8.08 5.86 -7.27
N GLU A 151 9.41 6.00 -7.28
CA GLU A 151 10.06 7.27 -6.96
C GLU A 151 9.80 8.37 -8.00
N THR A 152 9.49 8.00 -9.24
CA THR A 152 9.32 8.94 -10.36
C THR A 152 7.87 9.09 -10.83
N HIS A 153 6.99 8.16 -10.46
CA HIS A 153 5.58 8.14 -10.78
C HIS A 153 4.76 8.09 -9.49
N VAL A 154 4.31 9.27 -9.05
CA VAL A 154 3.52 9.43 -7.83
C VAL A 154 2.16 10.04 -8.16
N GLU A 155 1.46 9.39 -9.09
CA GLU A 155 0.17 9.80 -9.62
C GLU A 155 -0.79 8.60 -9.76
N GLY A 156 -2.04 8.85 -10.16
CA GLY A 156 -3.01 7.79 -10.48
C GLY A 156 -4.12 7.60 -9.44
N CYS A 157 -4.02 8.24 -8.28
CA CYS A 157 -5.12 8.30 -7.32
C CYS A 157 -6.12 9.42 -7.69
N GLY A 158 -7.26 9.04 -8.28
CA GLY A 158 -8.31 10.00 -8.64
C GLY A 158 -8.87 10.78 -7.45
N PHE A 159 -8.96 10.15 -6.27
CA PHE A 159 -9.36 10.83 -5.03
C PHE A 159 -8.39 11.95 -4.66
N ALA A 160 -7.08 11.67 -4.68
CA ALA A 160 -6.08 12.66 -4.29
C ALA A 160 -6.11 13.87 -5.23
N ALA A 161 -6.19 13.63 -6.54
CA ALA A 161 -6.30 14.69 -7.54
C ALA A 161 -7.58 15.53 -7.36
N LEU A 162 -8.68 14.93 -6.92
CA LEU A 162 -9.93 15.64 -6.65
C LEU A 162 -9.83 16.57 -5.43
N ILE A 163 -9.15 16.15 -4.36
CA ILE A 163 -9.08 16.92 -3.11
C ILE A 163 -8.01 18.02 -3.18
N TRP A 164 -6.82 17.70 -3.68
CA TRP A 164 -5.65 18.61 -3.63
C TRP A 164 -5.23 19.18 -4.99
N GLY A 165 -5.92 18.82 -6.08
CA GLY A 165 -5.42 19.04 -7.43
C GLY A 165 -4.24 18.12 -7.77
N LYS A 166 -3.81 18.10 -9.03
CA LYS A 166 -2.72 17.20 -9.47
C LYS A 166 -1.39 17.50 -8.77
N GLU A 167 -0.96 18.77 -8.81
CA GLU A 167 0.33 19.19 -8.23
C GLU A 167 0.33 19.03 -6.70
N GLY A 168 -0.76 19.41 -6.03
CA GLY A 168 -0.91 19.25 -4.58
C GLY A 168 -0.94 17.77 -4.16
N ALA A 169 -1.61 16.92 -4.94
CA ALA A 169 -1.60 15.48 -4.71
C ALA A 169 -0.18 14.90 -4.82
N VAL A 170 0.55 15.19 -5.90
CA VAL A 170 1.93 14.71 -6.09
C VAL A 170 2.83 15.14 -4.93
N ALA A 171 2.76 16.42 -4.53
CA ALA A 171 3.55 16.94 -3.41
C ALA A 171 3.22 16.22 -2.08
N LEU A 172 1.92 16.01 -1.79
CA LEU A 172 1.49 15.27 -0.62
C LEU A 172 2.01 13.83 -0.66
N LEU A 173 1.82 13.11 -1.76
CA LEU A 173 2.20 11.71 -1.86
C LEU A 173 3.72 11.52 -1.72
N HIS A 174 4.55 12.40 -2.30
CA HIS A 174 6.01 12.37 -2.06
C HIS A 174 6.35 12.54 -0.57
N LYS A 175 5.65 13.43 0.14
CA LYS A 175 5.83 13.60 1.59
C LYS A 175 5.45 12.33 2.34
N LEU A 176 4.35 11.66 1.96
CA LEU A 176 3.92 10.41 2.61
C LEU A 176 4.91 9.26 2.35
N ILE A 177 5.50 9.17 1.16
CA ILE A 177 6.60 8.23 0.85
C ILE A 177 7.78 8.47 1.79
N GLN A 178 8.18 9.72 2.00
CA GLN A 178 9.28 10.06 2.92
C GLN A 178 8.99 9.69 4.37
N ARG A 179 7.71 9.65 4.75
CA ARG A 179 7.24 9.21 6.08
C ARG A 179 7.08 7.70 6.20
N GLY A 180 7.35 6.94 5.12
CA GLY A 180 7.28 5.48 5.13
C GLY A 180 5.88 4.91 4.98
N TRP A 181 4.91 5.69 4.48
CA TRP A 181 3.60 5.17 4.13
C TRP A 181 3.72 4.07 3.07
N ILE A 182 2.83 3.09 3.14
CA ILE A 182 2.77 2.02 2.15
C ILE A 182 2.22 2.60 0.83
N VAL A 183 2.95 2.33 -0.24
CA VAL A 183 2.57 2.62 -1.62
C VAL A 183 2.03 1.34 -2.24
N GLU A 184 0.74 1.35 -2.54
CA GLU A 184 0.06 0.34 -3.35
C GLU A 184 0.10 0.73 -4.83
N MET A 185 0.48 -0.18 -5.71
CA MET A 185 0.39 0.03 -7.15
C MET A 185 -0.83 -0.72 -7.68
N LEU A 186 -1.75 0.02 -8.29
CA LEU A 186 -2.89 -0.54 -9.02
C LEU A 186 -2.60 -0.62 -10.51
N GLY A 187 -3.22 -1.57 -11.20
CA GLY A 187 -3.26 -1.52 -12.65
C GLY A 187 -4.44 -2.23 -13.28
N GLY A 188 -4.44 -2.15 -14.61
CA GLY A 188 -5.63 -2.37 -15.42
C GLY A 188 -6.48 -1.11 -15.53
N GLU A 189 -7.55 -1.21 -16.30
CA GLU A 189 -8.53 -0.15 -16.49
C GLU A 189 -9.62 -0.20 -15.42
N HIS A 190 -10.28 0.93 -15.19
CA HIS A 190 -11.52 0.99 -14.44
C HIS A 190 -12.63 0.26 -15.21
N GLY A 191 -13.22 -0.73 -14.56
CA GLY A 191 -14.34 -1.54 -15.05
C GLY A 191 -15.43 -1.71 -14.00
N GLU A 192 -15.45 -0.85 -12.97
CA GLU A 192 -16.43 -0.93 -11.88
C GLU A 192 -17.84 -0.66 -12.39
N GLU A 193 -18.77 -1.59 -12.13
CA GLU A 193 -20.18 -1.45 -12.54
C GLU A 193 -21.11 -1.08 -11.38
N LYS A 194 -20.61 -1.12 -10.13
CA LYS A 194 -21.39 -0.89 -8.92
C LYS A 194 -20.58 -0.16 -7.87
N ALA A 195 -21.27 0.63 -7.05
CA ALA A 195 -20.74 1.22 -5.82
C ALA A 195 -21.56 0.72 -4.62
N LEU A 196 -20.87 0.13 -3.64
CA LEU A 196 -21.46 -0.52 -2.48
C LEU A 196 -21.01 0.13 -1.17
N GLU A 197 -21.95 0.67 -0.40
CA GLU A 197 -21.70 1.00 1.00
C GLU A 197 -21.92 -0.24 1.88
N ILE A 198 -20.93 -0.60 2.69
CA ILE A 198 -20.94 -1.77 3.56
C ILE A 198 -21.08 -1.31 4.99
N GLU A 199 -22.24 -1.60 5.58
CA GLU A 199 -22.59 -1.14 6.93
C GLU A 199 -22.08 -2.07 8.04
N SER A 200 -21.86 -3.36 7.76
CA SER A 200 -21.38 -4.33 8.76
C SER A 200 -19.85 -4.39 8.83
N GLY A 201 -19.33 -4.53 10.05
CA GLY A 201 -17.89 -4.73 10.29
C GLY A 201 -17.48 -6.17 10.00
N GLY A 202 -16.21 -6.37 9.63
CA GLY A 202 -15.61 -7.70 9.53
C GLY A 202 -15.81 -8.47 8.22
N LYS A 203 -16.38 -7.88 7.17
CA LYS A 203 -16.29 -8.41 5.80
C LYS A 203 -15.58 -7.39 4.91
N ALA A 204 -14.26 -7.36 5.02
CA ALA A 204 -13.44 -6.78 3.97
C ALA A 204 -13.68 -7.61 2.69
N ILE A 205 -13.84 -6.92 1.56
CA ILE A 205 -14.12 -7.57 0.28
C ILE A 205 -12.80 -8.07 -0.28
N ASP A 206 -12.79 -9.32 -0.70
CA ASP A 206 -11.71 -9.90 -1.48
C ASP A 206 -11.74 -9.27 -2.89
N THR A 207 -10.97 -8.19 -3.04
CA THR A 207 -10.89 -7.38 -4.26
C THR A 207 -10.36 -8.16 -5.43
N ALA A 208 -9.46 -9.11 -5.17
CA ALA A 208 -8.88 -9.95 -6.18
C ALA A 208 -9.90 -10.93 -6.74
N LYS A 209 -10.66 -11.64 -5.88
CA LYS A 209 -11.79 -12.46 -6.33
C LYS A 209 -12.86 -11.63 -7.04
N ALA A 210 -13.14 -10.42 -6.57
CA ALA A 210 -14.08 -9.52 -7.24
C ALA A 210 -13.60 -9.10 -8.64
N THR A 211 -12.30 -8.83 -8.79
CA THR A 211 -11.66 -8.48 -10.07
C THR A 211 -11.62 -9.68 -11.03
N GLU A 212 -11.23 -10.86 -10.56
CA GLU A 212 -11.20 -12.11 -11.33
C GLU A 212 -12.59 -12.53 -11.84
N ALA A 213 -13.64 -12.24 -11.07
CA ALA A 213 -15.02 -12.47 -11.47
C ALA A 213 -15.56 -11.41 -12.45
N HIS A 214 -14.73 -10.49 -12.96
CA HIS A 214 -15.13 -9.31 -13.74
C HIS A 214 -16.21 -8.47 -13.04
N ALA A 215 -16.25 -8.52 -11.72
CA ALA A 215 -17.20 -7.82 -10.88
C ALA A 215 -16.47 -6.77 -10.05
N GLN A 216 -15.68 -5.91 -10.72
CA GLN A 216 -15.05 -4.76 -10.07
C GLN A 216 -16.15 -3.84 -9.49
N ARG A 217 -15.95 -3.36 -8.25
CA ARG A 217 -16.92 -2.53 -7.54
C ARG A 217 -16.20 -1.52 -6.66
N PHE A 218 -16.72 -0.30 -6.60
CA PHE A 218 -16.37 0.61 -5.52
C PHE A 218 -16.99 0.12 -4.22
N THR A 219 -16.23 0.13 -3.15
CA THR A 219 -16.68 -0.34 -1.85
C THR A 219 -16.28 0.63 -0.76
N PHE A 220 -17.20 0.89 0.18
CA PHE A 220 -16.99 1.79 1.30
C PHE A 220 -17.43 1.14 2.61
N ASN A 221 -16.47 0.81 3.48
CA ASN A 221 -16.70 0.15 4.77
C ASN A 221 -16.96 1.18 5.88
N LYS A 222 -18.22 1.51 6.10
CA LYS A 222 -18.64 2.59 7.02
C LYS A 222 -18.24 2.35 8.47
N LYS A 223 -18.41 1.13 8.97
CA LYS A 223 -18.08 0.80 10.37
C LYS A 223 -16.59 0.91 10.68
N GLU A 224 -15.72 0.42 9.79
CA GLU A 224 -14.27 0.52 9.98
C GLU A 224 -13.80 1.97 9.80
N THR A 225 -14.43 2.73 8.90
CA THR A 225 -14.20 4.18 8.77
C THR A 225 -14.55 4.92 10.04
N GLN A 226 -15.73 4.66 10.61
CA GLN A 226 -16.17 5.26 11.87
C GLN A 226 -15.19 4.93 13.00
N ARG A 227 -14.73 3.67 13.10
CA ARG A 227 -13.75 3.25 14.11
C ARG A 227 -12.44 4.05 14.01
N ALA A 228 -11.97 4.31 12.79
CA ALA A 228 -10.78 5.13 12.57
C ALA A 228 -11.00 6.62 12.89
N LEU A 229 -12.18 7.16 12.59
CA LEU A 229 -12.54 8.53 12.96
C LEU A 229 -12.64 8.71 14.48
N GLU A 230 -13.20 7.73 15.19
CA GLU A 230 -13.27 7.73 16.66
C GLU A 230 -11.87 7.72 17.28
N ALA A 231 -10.94 6.95 16.70
CA ALA A 231 -9.54 6.88 17.14
C ALA A 231 -8.74 8.19 16.95
N MET A 232 -9.29 9.18 16.23
CA MET A 232 -8.69 10.52 16.12
C MET A 232 -9.03 11.43 17.32
N GLU A 233 -9.92 11.00 18.22
CA GLU A 233 -10.24 11.68 19.49
C GLU A 233 -10.71 13.15 19.34
N ARG A 234 -11.44 13.46 18.26
CA ARG A 234 -11.95 14.82 17.96
C ARG A 234 -13.39 15.09 18.40
N GLY A 235 -14.00 14.14 19.12
CA GLY A 235 -15.38 14.23 19.61
C GLY A 235 -16.46 13.74 18.62
N GLU A 236 -17.68 13.55 19.13
CA GLU A 236 -18.77 12.89 18.39
C GLU A 236 -19.23 13.67 17.16
N THR A 237 -19.27 15.01 17.23
CA THR A 237 -19.67 15.85 16.09
C THR A 237 -18.70 15.70 14.91
N PHE A 238 -17.39 15.64 15.18
CA PHE A 238 -16.40 15.38 14.15
C PHE A 238 -16.65 14.04 13.46
N VAL A 239 -16.90 12.97 14.22
CA VAL A 239 -17.15 11.64 13.65
C VAL A 239 -18.39 11.67 12.73
N ALA A 240 -19.49 12.26 13.19
CA ALA A 240 -20.72 12.35 12.43
C ALA A 240 -20.55 13.16 11.12
N ASP A 241 -19.90 14.32 11.19
CA ASP A 241 -19.68 15.16 10.01
C ASP A 241 -18.66 14.56 9.05
N SER A 242 -17.64 13.89 9.57
CA SER A 242 -16.65 13.14 8.78
C SER A 242 -17.28 11.96 8.05
N MET A 243 -18.15 11.19 8.71
CA MET A 243 -18.90 10.10 8.07
C MET A 243 -19.80 10.61 6.95
N ARG A 244 -20.49 11.74 7.17
CA ARG A 244 -21.29 12.41 6.14
C ARG A 244 -20.43 12.85 4.96
N TRP A 245 -19.27 13.42 5.25
CA TRP A 245 -18.31 13.84 4.24
C TRP A 245 -17.82 12.66 3.39
N PHE A 246 -17.45 11.54 4.02
CA PHE A 246 -17.04 10.33 3.30
C PHE A 246 -18.14 9.75 2.43
N THR A 247 -19.37 9.62 2.94
CA THR A 247 -20.53 9.16 2.15
C THR A 247 -20.75 10.07 0.94
N GLN A 248 -20.67 11.39 1.11
CA GLN A 248 -20.80 12.32 -0.01
C GLN A 248 -19.69 12.12 -1.04
N LYS A 249 -18.42 12.01 -0.62
CA LYS A 249 -17.29 11.81 -1.54
C LYS A 249 -17.32 10.47 -2.25
N PHE A 250 -17.77 9.42 -1.57
CA PHE A 250 -18.00 8.12 -2.19
C PHE A 250 -19.01 8.25 -3.35
N ALA A 251 -20.15 8.89 -3.10
CA ALA A 251 -21.17 9.12 -4.12
C ALA A 251 -20.68 10.00 -5.27
N ASP A 252 -20.00 11.12 -4.97
CA ASP A 252 -19.45 12.04 -5.99
C ASP A 252 -18.51 11.30 -6.96
N ILE A 253 -17.63 10.45 -6.43
CA ILE A 253 -16.64 9.73 -7.23
C ILE A 253 -17.30 8.61 -8.04
N ALA A 254 -18.23 7.86 -7.44
CA ALA A 254 -18.98 6.83 -8.17
C ALA A 254 -19.72 7.43 -9.38
N LEU A 255 -20.35 8.60 -9.22
CA LEU A 255 -21.04 9.31 -10.30
C LEU A 255 -20.09 9.85 -11.37
N ALA A 256 -18.93 10.37 -10.97
CA ALA A 256 -17.94 10.93 -11.89
C ALA A 256 -17.42 9.90 -12.92
N LEU A 257 -17.44 8.60 -12.59
CA LEU A 257 -16.90 7.52 -13.43
C LEU A 257 -17.90 6.96 -14.47
N ARG A 258 -18.97 7.72 -14.79
CA ARG A 258 -19.84 7.61 -15.98
C ARG A 258 -20.52 6.26 -16.29
N LYS A 259 -20.47 5.27 -15.40
CA LYS A 259 -21.19 3.98 -15.57
C LYS A 259 -21.97 3.52 -14.33
N ILE A 260 -22.02 4.30 -13.25
CA ILE A 260 -22.70 3.92 -12.00
C ILE A 260 -23.77 4.96 -11.68
N ASP A 261 -25.02 4.64 -12.00
CA ASP A 261 -26.15 5.56 -11.84
C ASP A 261 -26.68 5.63 -10.41
N THR A 262 -26.35 4.64 -9.57
CA THR A 262 -26.81 4.57 -8.16
C THR A 262 -25.79 3.92 -7.24
N VAL A 263 -25.70 4.42 -6.00
CA VAL A 263 -24.98 3.78 -4.89
C VAL A 263 -25.96 2.88 -4.15
N SER A 264 -25.60 1.61 -3.94
CA SER A 264 -26.41 0.66 -3.19
C SER A 264 -25.81 0.43 -1.80
N SER A 265 -26.65 0.47 -0.76
CA SER A 265 -26.22 0.09 0.59
C SER A 265 -26.44 -1.41 0.82
N VAL A 266 -25.42 -2.10 1.32
CA VAL A 266 -25.47 -3.51 1.68
C VAL A 266 -25.34 -3.63 3.19
N ARG A 267 -26.44 -4.07 3.82
CA ARG A 267 -26.43 -4.58 5.18
C ARG A 267 -26.19 -6.09 5.08
N ALA A 268 -24.94 -6.53 5.21
CA ALA A 268 -24.59 -7.95 5.24
C ALA A 268 -24.70 -8.52 6.65
#